data_AF-A0A810QEJ0-F1
#
_entry.id   AF-A0A810QEJ0-F1
#
_cell.length_a   1.000
_cell.length_b   1.000
_cell.length_c   1.000
_cell.angle_alpha   90.00
_cell.angle_beta   90.00
_cell.angle_gamma   90.00
#
_symmetry.space_group_name_H-M   'P 1'
#
loop_
_entity.id
_entity.type
_entity.pdbx_description
1 polymer ?
#
loop_
_entity_poly.entity_id
_entity_poly.type
_entity_poly.pdbx_seq_one_letter_code
_entity_poly.pdbx_strand_id
1 'polypeptide(L)' 'MHHTRRAKRQTPVRCTLCGREITVGEEYWDCNASRICWECLPEYARQELTSCREIRGREAGL' A
#
# COMPACT_ATOMS: atom_id res chain seq x y z
N MET A 1 17.01 37.57 -0.39
CA MET A 1 16.61 36.72 0.76
C MET A 1 16.60 35.30 0.24
N HIS A 2 17.75 34.62 0.30
CA HIS A 2 17.88 33.28 -0.27
C HIS A 2 17.22 32.29 0.69
N HIS A 3 15.95 31.98 0.44
CA HIS A 3 15.28 30.86 1.10
C HIS A 3 15.95 29.59 0.59
N THR A 4 17.03 29.19 1.24
CA THR A 4 17.57 27.83 1.12
C THR A 4 16.48 26.91 1.64
N ARG A 5 15.61 26.46 0.73
CA ARG A 5 14.66 25.39 0.98
C ARG A 5 15.51 24.18 1.32
N ARG A 6 15.78 24.01 2.61
CA ARG A 6 16.33 22.79 3.20
C ARG A 6 15.31 21.73 2.86
N ALA A 7 15.50 21.05 1.73
CA ALA A 7 14.73 19.90 1.35
C ALA A 7 14.85 18.95 2.53
N LYS A 8 13.80 18.87 3.36
CA LYS A 8 13.67 17.80 4.36
C LYS A 8 13.94 16.54 3.55
N ARG A 9 15.02 15.83 3.87
CA ARG A 9 15.29 14.51 3.31
C ARG A 9 14.07 13.67 3.66
N GLN A 10 13.10 13.59 2.76
CA GLN A 10 11.93 12.77 2.92
C GLN A 10 12.48 11.34 2.88
N THR A 11 12.31 10.61 3.97
CA THR A 11 12.68 9.20 4.01
C THR A 11 11.94 8.51 2.86
N PRO A 12 12.64 7.72 2.03
CA PRO A 12 12.01 7.06 0.90
C PRO A 12 10.89 6.16 1.41
N VAL A 13 9.68 6.39 0.91
CA VAL A 13 8.55 5.50 1.18
C VAL A 13 8.74 4.27 0.30
N ARG A 14 8.68 3.09 0.90
CA ARG A 14 8.83 1.83 0.15
C ARG A 14 7.58 1.00 0.30
N CYS A 15 7.19 0.37 -0.79
CA CYS A 15 6.18 -0.66 -0.77
C CYS A 15 6.67 -1.79 0.15
N THR A 16 5.89 -2.06 1.19
CA THR A 16 6.14 -3.15 2.14
C THR A 16 5.97 -4.53 1.52
N LEU A 17 5.24 -4.65 0.40
CA LEU A 17 5.02 -5.92 -0.29
C LEU A 17 6.15 -6.27 -1.28
N CYS A 18 6.47 -5.36 -2.22
CA CYS A 18 7.48 -5.62 -3.26
C CYS A 18 8.84 -4.94 -3.03
N GLY A 19 8.96 -4.06 -2.02
CA GLY A 19 10.20 -3.35 -1.71
C GLY A 19 10.51 -2.15 -2.62
N ARG A 20 9.75 -1.94 -3.70
CA ARG A 20 9.90 -0.79 -4.61
C ARG A 20 9.75 0.54 -3.87
N GLU A 21 10.57 1.52 -4.23
CA GLU A 21 10.43 2.89 -3.78
C GLU A 21 9.23 3.57 -4.45
N ILE A 22 8.38 4.20 -3.64
CA ILE A 22 7.25 5.02 -4.07
C ILE A 22 7.78 6.43 -4.25
N THR A 23 7.72 6.93 -5.48
CA THR A 23 8.32 8.21 -5.85
C THR A 23 7.45 9.40 -5.40
N VAL A 24 8.05 10.59 -5.33
CA VAL A 24 7.31 11.81 -4.96
C VAL A 24 6.22 12.08 -6.01
N GLY A 25 4.97 12.19 -5.56
CA GLY A 25 3.81 12.37 -6.43
C GLY A 25 3.16 11.08 -6.91
N GLU A 26 3.74 9.91 -6.58
CA GLU A 26 3.13 8.61 -6.82
C GLU A 26 2.06 8.30 -5.75
N GLU A 27 0.92 7.79 -6.20
CA GLU A 27 -0.15 7.35 -5.31
C GLU A 27 0.24 6.05 -4.61
N TYR A 28 -0.02 5.99 -3.30
CA TYR A 28 0.18 4.80 -2.49
C TYR A 28 -0.84 4.72 -1.36
N TRP A 29 -0.99 3.54 -0.78
CA TRP A 29 -1.90 3.27 0.31
C TRP A 29 -1.12 3.01 1.60
N ASP A 30 -1.46 3.74 2.66
CA ASP A 30 -1.02 3.47 4.03
C ASP A 30 -2.18 2.77 4.77
N CYS A 31 -2.07 1.45 4.98
CA CYS A 31 -3.12 0.61 5.56
C CYS A 31 -2.50 -0.38 6.55
N ASN A 32 -3.03 -0.50 7.77
CA ASN A 32 -2.61 -1.50 8.77
C ASN A 32 -1.08 -1.59 8.94
N ALA A 33 -0.40 -0.43 9.08
CA ALA A 33 1.06 -0.29 9.16
C ALA A 33 1.86 -0.72 7.90
N SER A 34 1.16 -1.09 6.83
CA SER A 34 1.71 -1.42 5.51
C SER A 34 1.60 -0.23 4.57
N ARG A 35 2.65 -0.01 3.77
CA ARG A 35 2.67 0.96 2.66
C ARG A 35 2.66 0.19 1.36
N ILE A 36 1.69 0.41 0.49
CA ILE A 36 1.45 -0.43 -0.69
C ILE A 36 1.40 0.45 -1.94
N CYS A 37 2.20 0.10 -2.95
CA CYS A 37 2.13 0.78 -4.27
C CYS A 37 0.90 0.33 -5.06
N TRP A 38 0.56 1.08 -6.10
CA TRP A 38 -0.60 0.81 -6.96
C TRP A 38 -0.59 -0.61 -7.56
N GLU A 39 0.58 -1.15 -7.91
CA GLU A 39 0.73 -2.49 -8.49
C GLU A 39 0.40 -3.59 -7.48
N CYS A 40 0.79 -3.38 -6.21
CA CYS A 40 0.65 -4.37 -5.15
C CYS A 40 -0.71 -4.30 -4.44
N LEU A 41 -1.47 -3.20 -4.62
CA LEU A 41 -2.75 -3.00 -3.95
C LEU A 41 -3.75 -4.14 -4.18
N PRO A 42 -3.98 -4.65 -5.40
CA PRO A 42 -4.98 -5.70 -5.62
C PRO A 42 -4.61 -7.00 -4.89
N GLU A 43 -3.32 -7.31 -4.79
CA GLU A 43 -2.85 -8.50 -4.09
C GLU A 43 -2.96 -8.33 -2.57
N TYR A 44 -2.55 -7.18 -2.05
CA TYR A 44 -2.71 -6.85 -0.64
C TYR A 44 -4.19 -6.88 -0.22
N ALA A 45 -5.07 -6.26 -0.99
CA ALA A 45 -6.51 -6.26 -0.71
C ALA A 45 -7.10 -7.67 -0.69
N ARG A 46 -6.68 -8.57 -1.60
CA ARG A 46 -7.12 -9.97 -1.57
C ARG A 46 -6.65 -10.71 -0.31
N GLN A 47 -5.44 -10.43 0.17
CA GLN A 47 -4.92 -11.02 1.40
C GLN A 47 -5.71 -10.54 2.62
N GLU A 48 -5.87 -9.22 2.76
CA GLU A 48 -6.60 -8.62 3.89
C GLU A 48 -8.08 -9.03 3.93
N LEU A 49 -8.70 -9.16 2.75
CA LEU A 49 -10.10 -9.56 2.62
C LEU A 49 -10.27 -11.09 2.53
N THR A 50 -9.22 -11.88 2.79
CA THR A 50 -9.32 -13.35 2.73
C THR A 50 -10.37 -13.88 3.71
N SER A 51 -10.49 -13.28 4.90
CA SER A 51 -11.53 -13.65 5.88
C SER A 51 -12.96 -13.36 5.40
N CYS A 52 -13.12 -12.40 4.48
CA CYS A 52 -14.40 -12.04 3.88
C CYS A 52 -14.62 -12.75 2.53
N ARG A 53 -13.71 -13.64 2.11
CA ARG A 53 -13.77 -14.30 0.81
C ARG A 53 -14.74 -15.47 0.87
N GLU A 54 -15.86 -15.33 0.19
CA GLU A 54 -16.80 -16.42 -0.04
C GLU A 54 -16.77 -16.87 -1.51
N ILE A 55 -17.13 -18.14 -1.74
CA ILE A 55 -17.34 -18.68 -3.08
C ILE A 55 -18.84 -18.96 -3.22
N ARG A 56 -19.51 -18.31 -4.18
CA ARG A 56 -20.94 -18.55 -4.47
C ARG A 56 -21.20 -20.04 -4.67
N GLY A 57 -22.16 -20.61 -3.92
CA GLY A 57 -22.48 -22.04 -3.94
C GLY A 57 -21.56 -22.91 -3.08
N ARG A 58 -20.59 -22.30 -2.39
CA ARG A 58 -19.83 -22.88 -1.27
C ARG A 58 -19.76 -21.86 -0.13
N GLU A 59 -20.82 -21.09 0.06
CA GLU A 59 -20.97 -20.28 1.26
C GLU A 59 -20.76 -21.21 2.46
N ALA A 60 -19.89 -20.81 3.40
CA ALA A 60 -19.71 -21.57 4.61
C ALA A 60 -21.04 -21.48 5.36
N GLY A 61 -21.86 -22.53 5.26
CA GLY A 61 -23.17 -22.59 5.90
C GLY A 61 -23.02 -22.26 7.37
N LEU A 62 -23.47 -21.07 7.73
CA LEU A 62 -23.58 -20.58 9.11
C LEU A 62 -24.74 -21.30 9.79
#